data_AF-A0A0C4DMF6-F1
#
_entry.id   AF-A0A0C4DMF6-F1
#
_cell.length_a   1.000
_cell.length_b   1.000
_cell.length_c   1.000
_cell.angle_alpha   90.00
_cell.angle_beta   90.00
_cell.angle_gamma   90.00
#
_symmetry.space_group_name_H-M   'P 1'
#
loop_
_entity.id
_entity.type
_entity.pdbx_description
1 polymer ?
#
loop_
_entity_poly.entity_id
_entity_poly.type
_entity_poly.pdbx_seq_one_letter_code
_entity_poly.pdbx_strand_id
1 'polypeptide(L)'
;MREMILEYFSLEVTPTGELVSIPLLVRGYTPPLAKLPLFLLRLGPHVVDWEAEKECLDSIMRELASFYVPEQLPPPQPASRSGPRNDGGGGGDDDGGEGGGIGDVAEGGQDYDIEKRRREIHWAVEHIFFPAFKARLIATNTLMQSGVLEVANLKGLYRVFERC
;
A
#
# COMPACT_ATOMS: atom_id res chain seq x y z
N MET A 1 14.64 -23.22 12.52
CA MET A 1 14.04 -21.91 12.13
C MET A 1 12.66 -22.07 11.49
N ARG A 2 12.48 -22.80 10.37
CA ARG A 2 11.15 -22.96 9.73
C ARG A 2 10.04 -23.41 10.69
N GLU A 3 10.31 -24.41 11.53
CA GLU A 3 9.36 -24.92 12.52
C GLU A 3 8.97 -23.84 13.54
N MET A 4 9.95 -23.10 14.07
CA MET A 4 9.71 -21.99 14.99
C MET A 4 8.87 -20.87 14.36
N ILE A 5 9.17 -20.51 13.10
CA ILE A 5 8.45 -19.44 12.40
C ILE A 5 6.99 -19.85 12.15
N LEU A 6 6.75 -21.12 11.81
CA LEU A 6 5.41 -21.68 11.71
C LEU A 6 4.69 -21.64 13.06
N GLU A 7 5.34 -22.11 14.12
CA GLU A 7 4.74 -22.22 15.46
C GLU A 7 4.38 -20.84 16.03
N TYR A 8 5.29 -19.87 15.96
CA TYR A 8 5.12 -18.57 16.62
C TYR A 8 4.37 -17.56 15.77
N PHE A 9 4.54 -17.60 14.45
CA PHE A 9 4.02 -16.59 13.56
C PHE A 9 3.02 -17.13 12.54
N SER A 10 2.79 -18.45 12.45
CA SER A 10 1.93 -19.05 11.41
C SER A 10 2.40 -18.72 9.99
N LEU A 11 3.71 -18.54 9.81
CA LEU A 11 4.35 -18.36 8.51
C LEU A 11 5.02 -19.67 8.10
N GLU A 12 4.49 -20.31 7.05
CA GLU A 12 4.89 -21.63 6.62
C GLU A 12 5.69 -21.55 5.31
N VAL A 13 6.87 -22.16 5.31
CA VAL A 13 7.70 -22.35 4.12
C VAL A 13 8.01 -23.83 3.99
N THR A 14 7.76 -24.41 2.81
CA THR A 14 8.04 -25.82 2.54
C THR A 14 9.54 -26.10 2.55
N PRO A 15 9.96 -27.38 2.67
CA PRO A 15 11.37 -27.76 2.50
C PRO A 15 11.94 -27.41 1.13
N THR A 16 11.10 -27.30 0.09
CA THR A 16 11.46 -26.87 -1.28
C THR A 16 11.58 -25.36 -1.43
N GLY A 17 11.25 -24.58 -0.40
CA GLY A 17 11.36 -23.12 -0.39
C GLY A 17 10.12 -22.36 -0.86
N GLU A 18 8.97 -23.02 -0.93
CA GLU A 18 7.70 -22.42 -1.34
C GLU A 18 6.98 -21.84 -0.12
N LEU A 19 6.46 -20.62 -0.24
CA LEU A 19 5.65 -20.00 0.82
C LEU A 19 4.23 -20.56 0.77
N VAL A 20 3.78 -21.15 1.88
CA VAL A 20 2.45 -21.76 2.01
C VAL A 20 1.47 -20.84 2.74
N SER A 21 1.92 -20.18 3.81
CA SER A 21 1.06 -19.31 4.64
C SER A 21 1.76 -18.04 5.11
N ILE A 22 0.95 -17.01 5.40
CA ILE A 22 1.35 -15.78 6.09
C ILE A 22 0.41 -15.50 7.28
N PRO A 23 0.86 -14.79 8.32
CA PRO A 23 0.10 -14.60 9.57
C PRO A 23 -1.16 -13.75 9.39
N LEU A 24 -2.35 -14.19 9.82
CA LEU A 24 -3.55 -13.33 9.76
C LEU A 24 -3.59 -12.35 10.95
N LEU A 25 -3.07 -11.12 10.77
CA LEU A 25 -3.00 -10.13 11.86
C LEU A 25 -4.33 -9.39 12.13
N VAL A 26 -5.09 -9.08 11.07
CA VAL A 26 -6.37 -8.37 11.18
C VAL A 26 -7.39 -9.05 10.27
N ARG A 27 -8.55 -9.40 10.83
CA ARG A 27 -9.62 -10.08 10.08
C ARG A 27 -10.08 -9.21 8.90
N GLY A 28 -10.15 -9.82 7.73
CA GLY A 28 -10.63 -9.15 6.50
C GLY A 28 -9.58 -8.35 5.77
N TYR A 29 -8.32 -8.32 6.25
CA TYR A 29 -7.22 -7.64 5.58
C TYR A 29 -6.13 -8.62 5.16
N THR A 30 -5.77 -8.57 3.88
CA THR A 30 -4.59 -9.25 3.32
C THR A 30 -3.53 -8.19 3.00
N PRO A 31 -2.27 -8.37 3.43
CA PRO A 31 -1.23 -7.39 3.18
C PRO A 31 -0.91 -7.28 1.68
N PRO A 32 -0.26 -6.20 1.23
CA PRO A 32 0.08 -6.04 -0.17
C PRO A 32 1.16 -7.04 -0.58
N LEU A 33 0.79 -8.04 -1.39
CA LEU A 33 1.71 -9.09 -1.84
C LEU A 33 2.83 -8.57 -2.75
N ALA A 34 2.68 -7.36 -3.32
CA ALA A 34 3.78 -6.67 -4.01
C ALA A 34 5.02 -6.46 -3.13
N LYS A 35 4.84 -6.38 -1.80
CA LYS A 35 5.93 -6.25 -0.83
C LYS A 35 6.48 -7.58 -0.34
N LEU A 36 5.87 -8.70 -0.73
CA LEU A 36 6.24 -10.03 -0.24
C LEU A 36 7.70 -10.40 -0.54
N PRO A 37 8.26 -10.16 -1.75
CA PRO A 37 9.65 -10.49 -2.03
C PRO A 37 10.63 -9.75 -1.11
N LEU A 38 10.38 -8.45 -0.89
CA LEU A 38 11.22 -7.63 -0.01
C LEU A 38 11.09 -8.08 1.46
N PHE A 39 9.89 -8.41 1.91
CA PHE A 39 9.67 -8.95 3.24
C PHE A 39 10.44 -10.26 3.46
N LEU A 40 10.36 -11.22 2.53
CA LEU A 40 11.11 -12.47 2.63
C LEU A 40 12.62 -12.26 2.64
N LEU A 41 13.13 -11.30 1.85
CA LEU A 41 14.54 -10.92 1.89
C LEU A 41 14.94 -10.34 3.25
N ARG A 42 14.09 -9.51 3.86
CA ARG A 42 14.31 -8.88 5.16
C ARG A 42 14.13 -9.85 6.34
N LEU A 43 13.59 -11.04 6.14
CA LEU A 43 13.69 -12.13 7.12
C LEU A 43 15.07 -12.80 7.11
N GLY A 44 15.95 -12.46 6.16
CA GLY A 44 17.29 -13.00 6.12
C GLY A 44 18.17 -12.61 7.33
N PRO A 45 19.35 -13.24 7.46
CA PRO A 45 20.25 -13.07 8.61
C PRO A 45 20.88 -11.67 8.73
N HIS A 46 20.73 -10.82 7.71
CA HIS A 46 21.26 -9.45 7.72
C HIS A 46 20.36 -8.47 8.47
N VAL A 47 19.08 -8.80 8.64
CA VAL A 47 18.09 -7.92 9.26
C VAL A 47 17.52 -8.54 10.54
N VAL A 48 17.30 -9.86 10.54
CA VAL A 48 16.85 -10.59 11.73
C VAL A 48 18.06 -11.23 12.40
N ASP A 49 18.25 -10.92 13.69
CA ASP A 49 19.22 -11.59 14.55
C ASP A 49 18.63 -12.92 15.02
N TRP A 50 19.06 -14.03 14.44
CA TRP A 50 18.56 -15.37 14.77
C TRP A 50 19.22 -16.00 15.99
N GLU A 51 20.25 -15.36 16.56
CA GLU A 51 21.05 -15.90 17.66
C GLU A 51 20.51 -15.45 19.03
N ALA A 52 19.97 -14.24 19.12
CA ALA A 52 19.42 -13.68 20.36
C ALA A 52 17.88 -13.72 20.36
N GLU A 53 17.27 -14.60 21.18
CA GLU A 53 15.82 -14.83 21.21
C GLU A 53 14.97 -13.55 21.22
N LYS A 54 15.25 -12.62 22.13
CA LYS A 54 14.47 -11.39 22.27
C LYS A 54 14.57 -10.50 21.01
N GLU A 55 15.77 -10.35 20.47
CA GLU A 55 16.02 -9.51 19.30
C GLU A 55 15.50 -10.18 18.01
N CYS A 56 15.56 -11.51 17.94
CA CYS A 56 14.93 -12.33 16.90
C CYS A 56 13.42 -12.05 16.83
N LEU A 57 12.72 -12.17 17.96
CA LEU A 57 11.28 -11.96 18.02
C LEU A 57 10.92 -10.49 17.72
N ASP A 58 11.65 -9.52 18.28
CA ASP A 58 11.40 -8.09 18.03
C ASP A 58 11.62 -7.73 16.56
N SER A 59 12.71 -8.19 15.95
CA SER A 59 13.01 -7.91 14.53
C SER A 59 11.99 -8.55 13.59
N ILE A 60 11.61 -9.82 13.79
CA ILE A 60 10.55 -10.46 12.99
C ILE A 60 9.23 -9.71 13.12
N MET A 61 8.84 -9.29 14.34
CA MET A 61 7.62 -8.53 14.57
C MET A 61 7.64 -7.17 13.86
N ARG A 62 8.79 -6.48 13.81
CA ARG A 62 8.94 -5.22 13.06
C ARG A 62 8.83 -5.44 11.56
N GLU A 63 9.41 -6.51 11.04
CA GLU A 63 9.33 -6.85 9.62
C GLU A 63 7.90 -7.24 9.21
N LEU A 64 7.22 -8.03 10.03
CA LEU A 64 5.80 -8.31 9.86
C LEU A 64 4.95 -7.05 9.91
N ALA A 65 5.16 -6.17 10.89
CA ALA A 65 4.43 -4.92 10.98
C ALA A 65 4.62 -4.09 9.69
N SER A 66 5.86 -3.94 9.22
CA SER A 66 6.21 -3.21 8.00
C SER A 66 5.60 -3.83 6.73
N PHE A 67 5.56 -5.16 6.65
CA PHE A 67 4.90 -5.87 5.56
C PHE A 67 3.38 -5.64 5.56
N TYR A 68 2.74 -5.56 6.73
CA TYR A 68 1.30 -5.39 6.85
C TYR A 68 0.79 -3.95 6.64
N VAL A 69 1.65 -2.92 6.71
CA VAL A 69 1.25 -1.54 6.38
C VAL A 69 0.72 -1.45 4.94
N PRO A 70 -0.43 -0.81 4.65
CA PRO A 70 -0.88 -0.58 3.27
C PRO A 70 0.19 0.11 2.42
N GLU A 71 0.24 -0.18 1.13
CA GLU A 71 1.24 0.42 0.24
C GLU A 71 0.97 1.89 -0.05
N GLN A 72 2.03 2.64 -0.34
CA GLN A 72 1.94 4.03 -0.78
C GLN A 72 1.84 4.04 -2.30
N LEU A 73 0.71 4.54 -2.82
CA LEU A 73 0.53 4.71 -4.26
C LEU A 73 1.03 6.10 -4.70
N PRO A 74 1.55 6.23 -5.94
CA PRO A 74 1.91 7.53 -6.51
C PRO A 74 0.77 8.53 -6.36
N PRO A 75 1.03 9.84 -6.21
CA PRO A 75 -0.05 10.82 -6.18
C PRO A 75 -0.87 10.77 -7.48
N PRO A 76 -2.18 11.08 -7.44
CA PRO A 76 -2.98 11.18 -8.66
C PRO A 76 -2.32 12.19 -9.59
N GLN A 77 -2.15 11.83 -10.87
CA GLN A 77 -1.68 12.80 -11.85
C GLN A 77 -2.75 13.89 -12.00
N PRO A 78 -2.37 15.19 -12.02
CA PRO A 78 -3.32 16.23 -12.32
C PRO A 78 -3.89 15.97 -13.72
N ALA A 79 -5.21 15.96 -13.85
CA ALA A 79 -5.88 15.75 -15.13
C ALA A 79 -5.21 16.65 -16.18
N SER A 80 -4.56 16.04 -17.16
CA SER A 80 -4.07 16.79 -18.32
C SER A 80 -5.30 17.46 -18.90
N ARG A 81 -5.33 18.80 -18.86
CA ARG A 81 -6.32 19.58 -19.59
C ARG A 81 -6.07 19.27 -21.05
N SER A 82 -6.72 18.24 -21.57
CA SER A 82 -6.94 18.12 -23.00
C SER A 82 -7.77 19.35 -23.38
N GLY A 83 -7.09 20.36 -23.92
CA GLY A 83 -7.75 21.51 -24.52
C GLY A 83 -8.73 21.01 -25.58
N PRO A 84 -9.79 21.79 -25.89
CA PRO A 84 -10.77 21.39 -26.90
C PRO A 84 -10.02 21.07 -28.21
N ARG A 85 -10.18 19.84 -28.70
CA ARG A 85 -9.66 19.42 -30.00
C ARG A 85 -10.32 20.30 -31.06
N ASN A 86 -9.51 21.07 -31.77
CA ASN A 86 -9.96 21.88 -32.89
C ASN A 86 -10.19 20.94 -34.09
N ASP A 87 -11.40 20.42 -34.25
CA ASP A 87 -11.82 19.75 -35.48
C ASP A 87 -11.98 20.79 -36.59
N GLY A 88 -10.88 21.07 -37.30
CA GLY A 88 -10.85 21.86 -38.52
C GLY A 88 -10.24 21.03 -39.65
N GLY A 89 -11.08 20.50 -40.54
CA GLY A 89 -10.72 19.53 -41.57
C GLY A 89 -9.96 20.04 -42.79
N GLY A 90 -9.53 19.09 -43.63
CA GLY A 90 -9.03 19.30 -44.99
C GLY A 90 -8.24 18.06 -45.49
N GLY A 91 -8.80 17.31 -46.44
CA GLY A 91 -8.29 16.02 -46.92
C GLY A 91 -7.16 16.06 -47.96
N GLY A 92 -6.65 14.87 -48.27
CA GLY A 92 -5.73 14.58 -49.37
C GLY A 92 -5.19 13.14 -49.25
N ASP A 93 -5.51 12.30 -50.23
CA ASP A 93 -5.30 10.85 -50.29
C ASP A 93 -3.84 10.41 -50.55
N ASP A 94 -3.50 9.24 -49.98
CA ASP A 94 -2.63 8.13 -50.43
C ASP A 94 -1.11 8.31 -50.67
N ASP A 95 -0.27 7.55 -49.94
CA ASP A 95 0.46 6.38 -50.50
C ASP A 95 1.47 5.75 -49.49
N GLY A 96 1.42 4.41 -49.38
CA GLY A 96 2.51 3.47 -49.07
C GLY A 96 3.46 3.68 -47.88
N GLY A 97 3.26 2.92 -46.79
CA GLY A 97 4.30 2.68 -45.79
C GLY A 97 3.92 1.68 -44.70
N GLU A 98 4.28 0.41 -44.89
CA GLU A 98 4.25 -0.61 -43.84
C GLU A 98 5.15 -0.18 -42.68
N GLY A 99 4.54 0.15 -41.54
CA GLY A 99 5.22 0.38 -40.28
C GLY A 99 4.28 -0.06 -39.17
N GLY A 100 4.53 -1.24 -38.62
CA GLY A 100 3.85 -1.73 -37.41
C GLY A 100 4.13 -0.79 -36.25
N GLY A 101 3.29 0.24 -36.13
CA GLY A 101 3.23 1.11 -34.96
C GLY A 101 2.70 0.30 -33.79
N ILE A 102 3.59 -0.02 -32.85
CA ILE A 102 3.21 -0.44 -31.50
C ILE A 102 2.55 0.78 -30.87
N GLY A 103 1.24 0.93 -31.11
CA GLY A 103 0.44 2.02 -30.59
C GLY A 103 0.33 1.96 -29.07
N ASP A 104 0.42 3.12 -28.45
CA ASP A 104 0.25 3.41 -27.03
C ASP A 104 -1.09 2.91 -26.46
N VAL A 105 -1.16 1.63 -26.07
CA VAL A 105 -2.31 1.07 -25.32
C VAL A 105 -2.00 0.89 -23.82
N ALA A 106 -0.81 1.28 -23.37
CA ALA A 106 -0.32 0.97 -22.03
C ALA A 106 -0.67 1.99 -20.93
N GLU A 107 -0.88 3.27 -21.27
CA GLU A 107 -1.04 4.33 -20.25
C GLU A 107 -2.39 4.27 -19.53
N GLY A 108 -3.50 4.06 -20.26
CA GLY A 108 -4.84 4.04 -19.66
C GLY A 108 -5.12 2.83 -18.75
N GLY A 109 -4.41 1.71 -18.95
CA GLY A 109 -4.57 0.50 -18.15
C GLY A 109 -3.90 0.61 -16.77
N GLN A 110 -2.70 1.18 -16.72
CA GLN A 110 -1.94 1.33 -15.48
C GLN A 110 -2.61 2.33 -14.52
N ASP A 111 -3.11 3.46 -15.03
CA ASP A 111 -3.78 4.46 -14.21
C ASP A 111 -5.08 3.92 -13.59
N TYR A 112 -5.87 3.16 -14.36
CA TYR A 112 -7.09 2.51 -13.86
C TYR A 112 -6.80 1.53 -12.71
N ASP A 113 -5.74 0.72 -12.84
CA ASP A 113 -5.35 -0.23 -11.80
C ASP A 113 -4.89 0.48 -10.52
N ILE A 114 -4.12 1.56 -10.65
CA ILE A 114 -3.67 2.38 -9.51
C ILE A 114 -4.87 3.02 -8.79
N GLU A 115 -5.82 3.58 -9.54
CA GLU A 115 -7.02 4.19 -8.97
C GLU A 115 -7.92 3.18 -8.26
N LYS A 116 -8.13 2.02 -8.87
CA LYS A 116 -8.84 0.91 -8.25
C LYS A 116 -8.16 0.51 -6.95
N ARG A 117 -6.84 0.34 -6.99
CA ARG A 117 -6.07 -0.04 -5.80
C ARG A 117 -6.14 1.00 -4.70
N ARG A 118 -6.14 2.29 -5.05
CA ARG A 118 -6.33 3.39 -4.10
C ARG A 118 -7.67 3.27 -3.37
N ARG A 119 -8.76 2.99 -4.08
CA ARG A 119 -10.08 2.80 -3.47
C ARG A 119 -10.09 1.63 -2.49
N GLU A 120 -9.45 0.51 -2.83
CA GLU A 120 -9.32 -0.66 -1.96
C GLU A 120 -8.55 -0.32 -0.66
N ILE A 121 -7.43 0.40 -0.77
CA ILE A 121 -6.63 0.84 0.37
C ILE A 121 -7.45 1.77 1.27
N HIS A 122 -8.10 2.77 0.70
CA HIS A 122 -8.93 3.71 1.45
C HIS A 122 -10.06 2.98 2.20
N TRP A 123 -10.72 2.03 1.52
CA TRP A 123 -11.76 1.22 2.15
C TRP A 123 -11.22 0.40 3.33
N ALA A 124 -10.08 -0.28 3.15
CA ALA A 124 -9.44 -1.05 4.21
C ALA A 124 -9.05 -0.18 5.41
N VAL A 125 -8.49 1.02 5.16
CA VAL A 125 -8.15 1.98 6.21
C VAL A 125 -9.38 2.35 7.02
N GLU A 126 -10.45 2.77 6.35
CA GLU A 126 -11.69 3.24 6.99
C GLU A 126 -12.46 2.13 7.71
N HIS A 127 -12.61 0.95 7.08
CA HIS A 127 -13.55 -0.08 7.53
C HIS A 127 -12.89 -1.25 8.25
N ILE A 128 -11.57 -1.39 8.17
CA ILE A 128 -10.83 -2.47 8.85
C ILE A 128 -9.90 -1.88 9.90
N PHE A 129 -9.00 -0.99 9.50
CA PHE A 129 -7.94 -0.50 10.38
C PHE A 129 -8.45 0.44 11.45
N PHE A 130 -9.21 1.49 11.12
CA PHE A 130 -9.73 2.41 12.13
C PHE A 130 -10.62 1.72 13.18
N PRO A 131 -11.52 0.79 12.82
CA PRO A 131 -12.25 0.00 13.81
C PRO A 131 -11.33 -0.87 14.68
N ALA A 132 -10.32 -1.52 14.10
CA ALA A 132 -9.35 -2.32 14.85
C ALA A 132 -8.51 -1.46 15.81
N PHE A 133 -8.09 -0.28 15.36
CA PHE A 133 -7.33 0.67 16.16
C PHE A 133 -8.16 1.21 17.32
N LYS A 134 -9.41 1.61 17.05
CA LYS A 134 -10.35 2.05 18.09
C LYS A 134 -10.53 1.01 19.19
N ALA A 135 -10.49 -0.27 18.85
CA ALA A 135 -10.67 -1.35 19.81
C ALA A 135 -9.41 -1.69 20.63
N ARG A 136 -8.21 -1.62 20.03
CA ARG A 136 -7.01 -2.24 20.62
C ARG A 136 -5.69 -1.47 20.47
N LEU A 137 -5.67 -0.31 19.82
CA LEU A 137 -4.42 0.43 19.63
C LEU A 137 -3.95 1.03 20.97
N ILE A 138 -2.69 0.75 21.32
CA ILE A 138 -2.01 1.42 22.43
C ILE A 138 -1.25 2.61 21.86
N ALA A 139 -1.69 3.82 22.19
CA ALA A 139 -1.05 5.05 21.73
C ALA A 139 0.26 5.30 22.51
N THR A 140 1.39 4.90 21.93
CA THR A 140 2.71 5.15 22.53
C THR A 140 3.07 6.62 22.48
N ASN A 141 3.97 7.07 23.37
CA ASN A 141 4.45 8.46 23.37
C ASN A 141 5.05 8.85 22.01
N THR A 142 5.82 7.97 21.38
CA THR A 142 6.39 8.20 20.06
C THR A 142 5.30 8.40 19.01
N LEU A 143 4.25 7.55 19.00
CA LEU A 143 3.14 7.71 18.06
C LEU A 143 2.42 9.05 18.23
N MET A 144 2.17 9.46 19.48
CA MET A 144 1.48 10.73 19.76
C MET A 144 2.31 11.95 19.35
N GLN A 145 3.64 11.87 19.45
CA GLN A 145 4.54 12.99 19.15
C GLN A 145 4.86 13.11 17.65
N SER A 146 5.02 12.00 16.93
CA SER A 146 5.44 12.02 15.52
C SER A 146 4.35 11.62 14.52
N GLY A 147 3.33 10.87 14.96
CA GLY A 147 2.30 10.30 14.10
C GLY A 147 0.96 11.03 14.10
N VAL A 148 0.73 11.96 15.03
CA VAL A 148 -0.54 12.67 15.18
C VAL A 148 -0.31 14.17 15.18
N LEU A 149 -0.98 14.89 14.28
CA LEU A 149 -0.93 16.35 14.16
C LEU A 149 -2.34 16.92 14.18
N GLU A 150 -2.60 17.87 15.09
CA GLU A 150 -3.85 18.65 15.06
C GLU A 150 -3.79 19.67 13.91
N VAL A 151 -4.63 19.47 12.90
CA VAL A 151 -4.72 20.37 11.73
C VAL A 151 -5.80 21.44 11.89
N ALA A 152 -6.81 21.19 12.72
CA ALA A 152 -7.93 22.10 12.96
C ALA A 152 -8.68 21.74 14.25
N ASN A 153 -9.36 22.71 14.83
CA ASN A 153 -10.35 22.49 15.88
C ASN A 153 -11.66 23.22 15.59
N LEU A 154 -12.77 22.60 15.98
CA LEU A 154 -14.12 23.11 15.72
C LEU A 154 -14.37 24.49 16.32
N LYS A 155 -13.81 24.78 17.51
CA LYS A 155 -13.97 26.09 18.16
C LYS A 155 -13.40 27.23 17.32
N GLY A 156 -12.27 27.03 16.66
CA GLY A 156 -11.68 27.97 15.73
C GLY A 156 -12.51 28.10 14.45
N LEU A 157 -12.96 26.98 13.89
CA LEU A 157 -13.75 26.95 12.66
C LEU A 157 -15.09 27.69 12.82
N TYR A 158 -15.80 27.48 13.93
CA TYR A 158 -17.09 28.13 14.19
C TYR A 158 -17.01 29.65 14.41
N ARG A 159 -15.82 30.25 14.54
CA ARG A 159 -15.66 31.71 14.58
C ARG A 159 -15.67 32.36 13.20
N VAL A 160 -15.35 31.58 12.16
CA VAL A 160 -15.21 32.07 10.78
C VAL A 160 -16.38 31.59 9.92
N PHE A 161 -16.81 30.35 10.13
CA PHE A 161 -17.91 29.74 9.39
C PHE A 161 -19.21 29.81 10.21
N GLU A 162 -19.94 30.92 10.05
CA GLU A 162 -21.28 31.12 10.63
C GLU A 162 -22.38 30.72 9.63
N ARG A 163 -23.60 30.46 10.13
CA ARG A 163 -24.76 30.18 9.27
C ARG A 163 -25.21 31.47 8.57
N CYS A 164 -25.52 31.36 7.27
CA CYS A 164 -26.10 32.46 6.48
C CYS A 164 -27.47 32.90 7.02
#